data_AF-S9UG11-F1
#
_entry.id   AF-S9UG11-F1
#
_cell.length_a   1.000
_cell.length_b   1.000
_cell.length_c   1.000
_cell.angle_alpha   90.00
_cell.angle_beta   90.00
_cell.angle_gamma   90.00
#
_symmetry.space_group_name_H-M   'P 1'
#
loop_
_entity.id
_entity.type
_entity.pdbx_description
1 polymer ?
#
loop_
_entity_poly.entity_id
_entity_poly.type
_entity_poly.pdbx_seq_one_letter_code
_entity_poly.pdbx_strand_id
1 'polypeptide(L)'
;MSPSASVVTYYDSEVITRRNTSEPEIWITMEYCEGPSLQDYINTRIQLSESFSVKEVYEIIDNVVQAIGHLHSQSPPISHWDIKPDNFLFTHGGILKLCDFGSASRIYYEPKREAHISAAQDELNSKMTLLYRAPESLDLWSKQRIDTKADIWSLGVLIYVLVFCEMPFEANTVEIIDGVPRRFRSEINSCPEPFAPLMAVVMKTMLVKDPQKRADIFTVSEALSQITKLDSLTRPSEGLETQRPRF
;
A
#
# COMPACT_ATOMS: atom_id res chain seq x y z
N MET A 1 13.12 3.83 13.75
CA MET A 1 12.00 2.88 13.67
C MET A 1 12.47 1.64 14.42
N SER A 2 11.66 1.06 15.31
CA SER A 2 12.01 -0.25 15.88
C SER A 2 11.96 -1.31 14.76
N PRO A 3 12.77 -2.38 14.82
CA PRO A 3 12.70 -3.43 13.82
C PRO A 3 11.30 -4.06 13.80
N SER A 4 10.80 -4.36 12.59
CA SER A 4 9.56 -5.10 12.36
C SER A 4 9.88 -6.35 11.55
N ALA A 5 9.25 -7.47 11.90
CA ALA A 5 9.43 -8.72 11.17
C ALA A 5 8.93 -8.65 9.73
N SER A 6 8.05 -7.69 9.40
CA SER A 6 7.44 -7.53 8.07
C SER A 6 8.06 -6.37 7.26
N VAL A 7 9.18 -5.81 7.71
CA VAL A 7 9.94 -4.77 7.01
C VAL A 7 11.39 -5.23 6.88
N VAL A 8 12.02 -4.98 5.72
CA VAL A 8 13.45 -5.30 5.53
C VAL A 8 14.33 -4.59 6.56
N THR A 9 15.27 -5.32 7.14
CA THR A 9 16.15 -4.76 8.17
C THR A 9 17.18 -3.81 7.52
N TYR A 10 17.27 -2.57 8.02
CA TYR A 10 18.34 -1.65 7.65
C TYR A 10 19.63 -1.98 8.41
N TYR A 11 20.77 -1.99 7.72
CA TYR A 11 22.09 -2.22 8.32
C TYR A 11 22.94 -0.96 8.37
N ASP A 12 23.13 -0.26 7.25
CA ASP A 12 23.95 0.94 7.18
C ASP A 12 23.67 1.77 5.92
N SER A 13 24.15 3.02 5.87
CA SER A 13 24.10 3.86 4.66
C SER A 13 25.27 4.83 4.59
N GLU A 14 25.79 5.05 3.39
CA GLU A 14 26.88 5.97 3.12
C GLU A 14 26.55 6.90 1.93
N VAL A 15 27.02 8.15 2.00
CA VAL A 15 26.98 9.09 0.88
C VAL A 15 28.39 9.30 0.37
N ILE A 16 28.70 8.77 -0.81
CA ILE A 16 30.03 8.77 -1.39
C ILE A 16 30.12 9.88 -2.44
N THR A 17 31.00 10.85 -2.22
CA THR A 17 31.31 11.89 -3.20
C THR A 17 32.64 11.58 -3.87
N ARG A 18 32.64 11.23 -5.16
CA ARG A 18 33.88 10.95 -5.90
C ARG A 18 34.35 12.20 -6.63
N ARG A 19 35.67 12.41 -6.71
CA ARG A 19 36.26 13.58 -7.40
C ARG A 19 35.88 13.69 -8.88
N ASN A 20 35.44 12.59 -9.50
CA ASN A 20 35.13 12.49 -10.93
C ASN A 20 33.62 12.30 -11.22
N THR A 21 32.74 12.36 -10.21
CA THR A 21 31.28 12.33 -10.43
C THR A 21 30.70 13.69 -10.10
N SER A 22 29.75 14.16 -10.92
CA SER A 22 29.06 15.44 -10.67
C SER A 22 28.03 15.33 -9.54
N GLU A 23 27.59 14.11 -9.24
CA GLU A 23 26.56 13.83 -8.23
C GLU A 23 27.06 12.84 -7.18
N PRO A 24 26.59 12.97 -5.91
CA PRO A 24 26.91 12.02 -4.86
C PRO A 24 26.22 10.67 -5.11
N GLU A 25 26.90 9.57 -4.77
CA GLU A 25 26.31 8.24 -4.75
C GLU A 25 25.74 7.94 -3.35
N ILE A 26 24.53 7.42 -3.27
CA ILE A 26 23.90 7.00 -2.01
C ILE A 26 23.90 5.47 -1.96
N TRP A 27 24.54 4.90 -0.96
CA TRP A 27 24.62 3.46 -0.73
C TRP A 27 23.78 3.13 0.49
N ILE A 28 22.88 2.16 0.37
CA ILE A 28 22.03 1.69 1.46
C ILE A 28 22.18 0.18 1.55
N THR A 29 22.61 -0.30 2.71
CA THR A 29 22.80 -1.72 2.98
C THR A 29 21.65 -2.23 3.85
N MET A 30 21.00 -3.29 3.40
CA MET A 30 19.81 -3.85 4.04
C MET A 30 19.80 -5.38 3.95
N GLU A 31 18.87 -5.98 4.67
CA GLU A 31 18.58 -7.42 4.63
C GLU A 31 18.37 -7.89 3.19
N TYR A 32 19.04 -9.00 2.85
CA TYR A 32 18.83 -9.68 1.58
C TYR A 32 17.69 -10.69 1.73
N CYS A 33 16.61 -10.51 1.00
CA CYS A 33 15.52 -11.48 0.88
C CYS A 33 15.81 -12.40 -0.32
N GLU A 34 16.01 -13.70 -0.06
CA GLU A 34 16.45 -14.66 -1.08
C GLU A 34 15.34 -15.10 -2.03
N GLY A 35 14.08 -14.92 -1.63
CA GLY A 35 12.91 -15.27 -2.41
C GLY A 35 12.54 -14.22 -3.46
N PRO A 36 11.59 -14.55 -4.34
CA PRO A 36 11.12 -13.65 -5.37
C PRO A 36 10.28 -12.50 -4.77
N SER A 37 9.96 -11.51 -5.60
CA SER A 37 8.96 -10.51 -5.22
C SER A 37 7.55 -11.11 -5.19
N LEU A 38 6.62 -10.48 -4.49
CA LEU A 38 5.20 -10.84 -4.59
C LEU A 38 4.68 -10.66 -6.02
N GLN A 39 5.21 -9.68 -6.77
CA GLN A 39 4.87 -9.51 -8.19
C GLN A 39 5.25 -10.74 -9.03
N ASP A 40 6.47 -11.27 -8.85
CA ASP A 40 6.92 -12.49 -9.54
C ASP A 40 6.04 -13.69 -9.18
N TYR A 41 5.63 -13.78 -7.92
CA TYR A 41 4.75 -14.86 -7.45
C TYR A 41 3.35 -14.77 -8.07
N ILE A 42 2.76 -13.56 -8.15
CA ILE A 42 1.49 -13.31 -8.86
C ILE A 42 1.64 -13.62 -10.35
N ASN A 43 2.72 -13.19 -10.99
CA ASN A 43 2.99 -13.48 -12.41
C ASN A 43 3.05 -14.99 -12.67
N THR A 44 3.67 -15.75 -11.76
CA THR A 44 3.73 -17.21 -11.84
C THR A 44 2.34 -17.84 -11.80
N ARG A 45 1.46 -17.40 -10.88
CA ARG A 45 0.06 -17.87 -10.81
C ARG A 45 -0.72 -17.55 -12.09
N ILE A 46 -0.55 -16.34 -12.62
CA ILE A 46 -1.17 -15.94 -13.90
C ILE A 46 -0.70 -16.83 -15.05
N GLN A 47 0.62 -17.05 -15.17
CA GLN A 47 1.20 -17.87 -16.25
C GLN A 47 0.70 -19.32 -16.18
N LEU A 48 0.56 -19.87 -14.98
CA LEU A 48 0.04 -21.22 -14.75
C LEU A 48 -1.49 -21.30 -14.81
N SER A 49 -2.20 -20.17 -14.96
CA SER A 49 -3.66 -20.09 -14.86
C SER A 49 -4.20 -20.65 -13.55
N GLU A 50 -3.45 -20.46 -12.46
CA GLU A 50 -3.79 -20.91 -11.11
C GLU A 50 -4.28 -19.74 -10.26
N SER A 51 -5.26 -20.00 -9.40
CA SER A 51 -5.68 -19.06 -8.37
C SER A 51 -4.91 -19.31 -7.07
N PHE A 52 -4.71 -18.25 -6.28
CA PHE A 52 -4.22 -18.42 -4.92
C PHE A 52 -5.25 -19.16 -4.06
N SER A 53 -4.77 -20.01 -3.15
CA SER A 53 -5.62 -20.57 -2.11
C SER A 53 -5.97 -19.52 -1.06
N VAL A 54 -7.08 -19.74 -0.35
CA VAL A 54 -7.52 -18.85 0.74
C VAL A 54 -6.44 -18.67 1.81
N LYS A 55 -5.71 -19.75 2.12
CA LYS A 55 -4.63 -19.74 3.10
C LYS A 55 -3.49 -18.80 2.66
N GLU A 56 -3.02 -18.95 1.43
CA GLU A 56 -1.92 -18.13 0.89
C GLU A 56 -2.29 -16.65 0.87
N VAL A 57 -3.51 -16.32 0.44
CA VAL A 57 -4.00 -14.93 0.42
C VAL A 57 -3.98 -14.33 1.83
N TYR A 58 -4.48 -15.06 2.84
CA TYR A 58 -4.47 -14.54 4.20
C TYR A 58 -3.08 -14.44 4.83
N GLU A 59 -2.16 -15.38 4.53
CA GLU A 59 -0.77 -15.29 4.98
C GLU A 59 -0.05 -14.06 4.40
N ILE A 60 -0.27 -13.79 3.11
CA ILE A 60 0.25 -12.58 2.45
C ILE A 60 -0.36 -11.33 3.07
N ILE A 61 -1.69 -11.29 3.24
CA ILE A 61 -2.40 -10.13 3.81
C ILE A 61 -1.91 -9.81 5.21
N ASP A 62 -1.72 -10.83 6.06
CA ASP A 62 -1.21 -10.63 7.42
C ASP A 62 0.12 -9.88 7.40
N ASN A 63 1.08 -10.36 6.61
CA ASN A 63 2.41 -9.74 6.51
C ASN A 63 2.34 -8.30 5.97
N VAL A 64 1.49 -8.03 4.98
CA VAL A 64 1.30 -6.68 4.42
C VAL A 64 0.65 -5.75 5.44
N VAL A 65 -0.40 -6.20 6.14
CA VAL A 65 -1.10 -5.42 7.17
C VAL A 65 -0.16 -5.10 8.33
N GLN A 66 0.67 -6.05 8.75
CA GLN A 66 1.69 -5.84 9.78
C GLN A 66 2.73 -4.80 9.35
N ALA A 67 3.19 -4.83 8.10
CA ALA A 67 4.12 -3.85 7.56
C ALA A 67 3.51 -2.43 7.55
N ILE A 68 2.30 -2.28 6.99
CA ILE A 68 1.60 -0.98 6.93
C ILE A 68 1.26 -0.49 8.34
N GLY A 69 0.80 -1.38 9.22
CA GLY A 69 0.51 -1.10 10.63
C GLY A 69 1.73 -0.59 11.38
N HIS A 70 2.89 -1.19 11.12
CA HIS A 70 4.16 -0.73 11.67
C HIS A 70 4.52 0.69 11.20
N LEU A 71 4.30 1.04 9.93
CA LEU A 71 4.55 2.38 9.40
C LEU A 71 3.58 3.42 9.97
N HIS A 72 2.29 3.10 9.99
CA HIS A 72 1.23 4.02 10.40
C HIS A 72 1.20 4.23 11.93
N SER A 73 1.81 3.32 12.70
CA SER A 73 1.95 3.46 14.17
C SER A 73 3.14 4.31 14.61
N GLN A 74 4.01 4.75 13.69
CA GLN A 74 5.11 5.64 14.03
C GLN A 74 4.61 7.02 14.46
N SER A 75 5.45 7.77 15.20
CA SER A 75 5.18 9.14 15.63
C SER A 75 6.18 10.12 15.00
N PRO A 76 5.77 10.97 14.02
CA PRO A 76 4.48 10.96 13.35
C PRO A 76 4.33 9.76 12.38
N PRO A 77 3.10 9.41 11.98
CA PRO A 77 2.83 8.31 11.05
C PRO A 77 3.59 8.46 9.73
N ILE A 78 4.05 7.33 9.19
CA ILE A 78 4.73 7.27 7.90
C ILE A 78 3.76 6.72 6.86
N SER A 79 3.50 7.48 5.81
CA SER A 79 2.84 6.96 4.61
C SER A 79 3.90 6.33 3.70
N HIS A 80 3.62 5.15 3.14
CA HIS A 80 4.53 4.50 2.19
C HIS A 80 4.38 5.07 0.77
N TRP A 81 3.13 5.31 0.36
CA TRP A 81 2.68 5.84 -0.92
C TRP A 81 2.98 5.01 -2.18
N ASP A 82 3.75 3.93 -2.08
CA ASP A 82 3.97 2.98 -3.17
C ASP A 82 3.75 1.52 -2.75
N ILE A 83 2.63 1.23 -2.06
CA ILE A 83 2.25 -0.15 -1.71
C ILE A 83 1.81 -0.87 -2.98
N LYS A 84 2.60 -1.86 -3.41
CA LYS A 84 2.36 -2.71 -4.59
C LYS A 84 3.16 -4.02 -4.48
N PRO A 85 2.81 -5.09 -5.23
CA PRO A 85 3.48 -6.38 -5.14
C PRO A 85 5.00 -6.33 -5.35
N ASP A 86 5.50 -5.44 -6.20
CA ASP A 86 6.94 -5.30 -6.48
C ASP A 86 7.75 -4.95 -5.22
N ASN A 87 7.13 -4.23 -4.29
CA ASN A 87 7.77 -3.72 -3.08
C ASN A 87 7.66 -4.70 -1.91
N PHE A 88 7.24 -5.95 -2.16
CA PHE A 88 7.23 -7.00 -1.15
C PHE A 88 8.08 -8.19 -1.60
N LEU A 89 9.03 -8.60 -0.76
CA LEU A 89 9.98 -9.68 -1.04
C LEU A 89 9.79 -10.84 -0.06
N PHE A 90 9.88 -12.06 -0.57
CA PHE A 90 9.90 -13.25 0.29
C PHE A 90 11.31 -13.51 0.83
N THR A 91 11.43 -13.75 2.12
CA THR A 91 12.65 -14.33 2.71
C THR A 91 12.71 -15.84 2.47
N HIS A 92 13.87 -16.48 2.69
CA HIS A 92 14.00 -17.94 2.66
C HIS A 92 12.99 -18.66 3.57
N GLY A 93 12.58 -18.04 4.69
CA GLY A 93 11.59 -18.58 5.62
C GLY A 93 10.14 -18.44 5.16
N GLY A 94 9.88 -17.93 3.95
CA GLY A 94 8.53 -17.69 3.43
C GLY A 94 7.83 -16.47 4.04
N ILE A 95 8.53 -15.67 4.84
CA ILE A 95 7.99 -14.42 5.40
C ILE A 95 8.09 -13.33 4.34
N LEU A 96 7.00 -12.62 4.11
CA LEU A 96 6.92 -11.50 3.19
C LEU A 96 7.30 -10.19 3.91
N LYS A 97 8.22 -9.42 3.32
CA LYS A 97 8.70 -8.16 3.88
C LYS A 97 8.55 -7.00 2.90
N LEU A 98 8.11 -5.86 3.41
CA LEU A 98 8.08 -4.60 2.68
C LEU A 98 9.50 -4.07 2.47
N CYS A 99 9.81 -3.69 1.24
CA CYS A 99 11.02 -2.99 0.83
C CYS A 99 10.68 -1.68 0.08
N ASP A 100 11.72 -0.94 -0.30
CA ASP A 100 11.64 0.33 -1.03
C ASP A 100 10.86 1.47 -0.35
N PHE A 101 11.59 2.28 0.43
CA PHE A 101 11.03 3.45 1.12
C PHE A 101 11.26 4.76 0.35
N GLY A 102 11.60 4.71 -0.94
CA GLY A 102 11.95 5.90 -1.74
C GLY A 102 10.84 6.95 -1.83
N SER A 103 9.58 6.51 -1.72
CA SER A 103 8.39 7.38 -1.76
C SER A 103 7.84 7.73 -0.38
N ALA A 104 8.34 7.07 0.68
CA ALA A 104 7.75 7.16 2.00
C ALA A 104 7.86 8.58 2.60
N SER A 105 6.87 9.00 3.38
CA SER A 105 6.81 10.35 3.91
C SER A 105 6.10 10.48 5.25
N ARG A 106 6.56 11.43 6.06
CA ARG A 106 5.87 11.94 7.26
C ARG A 106 5.05 13.20 6.99
N ILE A 107 4.99 13.60 5.73
CA ILE A 107 4.27 14.79 5.25
C ILE A 107 2.95 14.31 4.65
N TYR A 108 1.92 15.15 4.72
CA TYR A 108 0.69 14.96 3.95
C TYR A 108 0.49 16.10 2.94
N TYR A 109 -0.30 15.83 1.90
CA TYR A 109 -0.71 16.85 0.93
C TYR A 109 -2.18 17.20 1.17
N GLU A 110 -2.49 18.50 1.24
CA GLU A 110 -3.87 19.03 1.25
C GLU A 110 -3.89 20.35 0.45
N PRO A 111 -3.70 20.28 -0.88
CA PRO A 111 -3.51 21.47 -1.70
C PRO A 111 -4.81 22.27 -1.83
N LYS A 112 -4.92 23.39 -1.10
CA LYS A 112 -6.13 24.25 -1.10
C LYS A 112 -6.16 25.28 -2.24
N ARG A 113 -4.99 25.61 -2.80
CA ARG A 113 -4.78 26.62 -3.86
C ARG A 113 -4.28 25.95 -5.13
N GLU A 114 -4.64 26.51 -6.28
CA GLU A 114 -4.26 26.00 -7.60
C GLU A 114 -2.75 25.84 -7.79
N ALA A 115 -1.95 26.79 -7.32
CA ALA A 115 -0.48 26.69 -7.36
C ALA A 115 0.05 25.47 -6.59
N HIS A 116 -0.58 25.11 -5.46
CA HIS A 116 -0.20 23.93 -4.67
C HIS A 116 -0.68 22.63 -5.34
N ILE A 117 -1.79 22.67 -6.08
CA ILE A 117 -2.30 21.52 -6.84
C ILE A 117 -1.30 21.12 -7.92
N SER A 118 -0.81 22.07 -8.71
CA SER A 118 0.18 21.79 -9.77
C SER A 118 1.47 21.19 -9.19
N ALA A 119 2.02 21.81 -8.14
CA ALA A 119 3.22 21.30 -7.48
C ALA A 119 3.01 19.91 -6.84
N ALA A 120 1.85 19.67 -6.21
CA ALA A 120 1.51 18.37 -5.67
C ALA A 120 1.38 17.30 -6.77
N GLN A 121 0.82 17.65 -7.93
CA GLN A 121 0.64 16.71 -9.03
C GLN A 121 1.98 16.14 -9.50
N ASP A 122 2.97 17.00 -9.74
CA ASP A 122 4.30 16.59 -10.19
C ASP A 122 5.02 15.74 -9.13
N GLU A 123 4.97 16.15 -7.86
CA GLU A 123 5.61 15.41 -6.77
C GLU A 123 4.96 14.04 -6.52
N LEU A 124 3.63 13.94 -6.62
CA LEU A 124 2.95 12.67 -6.38
C LEU A 124 3.07 11.72 -7.60
N ASN A 125 3.17 12.27 -8.82
CA ASN A 125 3.42 11.47 -10.03
C ASN A 125 4.77 10.75 -10.00
N SER A 126 5.78 11.34 -9.38
CA SER A 126 7.10 10.69 -9.24
C SER A 126 7.17 9.71 -8.06
N LYS A 127 6.25 9.80 -7.10
CA LYS A 127 6.25 8.97 -5.88
C LYS A 127 5.32 7.76 -5.93
N MET A 128 4.29 7.75 -6.77
CA MET A 128 3.22 6.76 -6.68
C MET A 128 2.97 6.05 -8.00
N THR A 129 2.84 4.73 -7.95
CA THR A 129 2.46 3.91 -9.11
C THR A 129 0.97 4.06 -9.45
N LEU A 130 0.64 4.57 -10.65
CA LEU A 130 -0.71 4.94 -11.09
C LEU A 130 -1.80 3.93 -10.72
N LEU A 131 -1.59 2.65 -11.02
CA LEU A 131 -2.59 1.59 -10.84
C LEU A 131 -2.93 1.29 -9.36
N TYR A 132 -2.10 1.73 -8.42
CA TYR A 132 -2.30 1.57 -6.98
C TYR A 132 -2.66 2.89 -6.30
N ARG A 133 -2.78 4.00 -7.04
CA ARG A 133 -3.08 5.32 -6.50
C ARG A 133 -4.52 5.45 -6.05
N ALA A 134 -4.70 6.13 -4.91
CA ALA A 134 -6.01 6.46 -4.37
C ALA A 134 -6.66 7.63 -5.14
N PRO A 135 -8.00 7.70 -5.21
CA PRO A 135 -8.73 8.74 -5.93
C PRO A 135 -8.31 10.16 -5.56
N GLU A 136 -8.10 10.43 -4.27
CA GLU A 136 -7.68 11.75 -3.77
C GLU A 136 -6.30 12.19 -4.25
N SER A 137 -5.43 11.25 -4.65
CA SER A 137 -4.10 11.54 -5.19
C SER A 137 -4.10 11.79 -6.71
N LEU A 138 -5.23 11.53 -7.36
CA LEU A 138 -5.47 11.75 -8.80
C LEU A 138 -6.40 12.95 -9.03
N ASP A 139 -7.43 13.11 -8.21
CA ASP A 139 -8.32 14.27 -8.19
C ASP A 139 -7.91 15.23 -7.07
N LEU A 140 -6.85 16.00 -7.30
CA LEU A 140 -6.38 17.03 -6.38
C LEU A 140 -7.35 18.21 -6.25
N TRP A 141 -8.30 18.37 -7.19
CA TRP A 141 -9.32 19.41 -7.15
C TRP A 141 -10.43 19.12 -6.14
N SER A 142 -10.57 17.85 -5.73
CA SER A 142 -11.38 17.46 -4.56
C SER A 142 -10.87 18.07 -3.24
N LYS A 143 -9.62 18.55 -3.22
CA LYS A 143 -8.92 19.14 -2.07
C LYS A 143 -8.90 18.23 -0.84
N GLN A 144 -9.06 16.93 -1.05
CA GLN A 144 -8.94 15.94 0.00
C GLN A 144 -7.48 15.80 0.45
N ARG A 145 -7.31 15.43 1.71
CA ARG A 145 -5.99 15.14 2.27
C ARG A 145 -5.47 13.82 1.72
N ILE A 146 -4.18 13.79 1.36
CA ILE A 146 -3.44 12.61 0.92
C ILE A 146 -2.41 12.30 1.99
N ASP A 147 -2.64 11.21 2.71
CA ASP A 147 -1.86 10.75 3.84
C ASP A 147 -1.77 9.21 3.86
N THR A 148 -1.73 8.60 5.05
CA THR A 148 -1.73 7.16 5.25
C THR A 148 -2.96 6.46 4.68
N LYS A 149 -4.08 7.16 4.46
CA LYS A 149 -5.29 6.59 3.82
C LYS A 149 -5.05 6.19 2.37
N ALA A 150 -4.06 6.78 1.70
CA ALA A 150 -3.68 6.37 0.35
C ALA A 150 -3.13 4.93 0.34
N ASP A 151 -2.34 4.55 1.35
CA ASP A 151 -1.81 3.18 1.47
C ASP A 151 -2.93 2.16 1.68
N ILE A 152 -4.02 2.55 2.36
CA ILE A 152 -5.19 1.67 2.59
C ILE A 152 -5.92 1.37 1.29
N TRP A 153 -6.00 2.34 0.37
CA TRP A 153 -6.52 2.09 -0.97
C TRP A 153 -5.63 1.12 -1.74
N SER A 154 -4.32 1.38 -1.74
CA SER A 154 -3.33 0.53 -2.41
C SER A 154 -3.35 -0.92 -1.88
N LEU A 155 -3.57 -1.10 -0.57
CA LEU A 155 -3.82 -2.41 0.04
C LEU A 155 -5.09 -3.08 -0.52
N GLY A 156 -6.19 -2.33 -0.67
CA GLY A 156 -7.41 -2.84 -1.29
C GLY A 156 -7.20 -3.29 -2.74
N VAL A 157 -6.40 -2.54 -3.51
CA VAL A 157 -6.00 -2.92 -4.87
C VAL A 157 -5.15 -4.19 -4.85
N LEU A 158 -4.16 -4.28 -3.97
CA LEU A 158 -3.31 -5.46 -3.81
C LEU A 158 -4.14 -6.72 -3.51
N ILE A 159 -5.06 -6.65 -2.55
CA ILE A 159 -5.91 -7.79 -2.17
C ILE A 159 -6.81 -8.20 -3.33
N TYR A 160 -7.38 -7.23 -4.06
CA TYR A 160 -8.14 -7.53 -5.27
C TYR A 160 -7.28 -8.32 -6.28
N VAL A 161 -6.04 -7.89 -6.53
CA VAL A 161 -5.13 -8.58 -7.44
C VAL A 161 -4.83 -10.01 -6.97
N LEU A 162 -4.66 -10.24 -5.67
CA LEU A 162 -4.45 -11.59 -5.12
C LEU A 162 -5.65 -12.52 -5.33
N VAL A 163 -6.87 -11.98 -5.21
CA VAL A 163 -8.10 -12.78 -5.35
C VAL A 163 -8.44 -13.07 -6.82
N PHE A 164 -8.20 -12.11 -7.71
CA PHE A 164 -8.68 -12.17 -9.09
C PHE A 164 -7.57 -12.32 -10.14
N CYS A 165 -6.31 -12.21 -9.75
CA CYS A 165 -5.15 -12.19 -10.65
C CYS A 165 -5.27 -11.15 -11.79
N GLU A 166 -5.96 -10.03 -11.51
CA GLU A 166 -6.23 -8.95 -12.45
C GLU A 166 -6.33 -7.61 -11.70
N MET A 167 -6.14 -6.49 -12.40
CA MET A 167 -6.31 -5.16 -11.79
C MET A 167 -7.80 -4.81 -11.59
N PRO A 168 -8.18 -4.15 -10.48
CA PRO A 168 -9.55 -3.69 -10.26
C PRO A 168 -9.98 -2.59 -11.22
N PHE A 169 -9.02 -1.79 -11.70
CA PHE A 169 -9.23 -0.65 -12.59
C PHE A 169 -8.31 -0.79 -13.79
N GLU A 170 -8.74 -0.30 -14.96
CA GLU A 170 -7.82 -0.13 -16.08
C GLU A 170 -6.79 0.96 -15.78
N ALA A 171 -5.74 1.08 -16.62
CA ALA A 171 -4.74 2.16 -16.54
C ALA A 171 -5.33 3.52 -16.99
N ASN A 172 -6.49 3.88 -16.43
CA ASN A 172 -7.28 5.04 -16.73
C ASN A 172 -7.66 5.74 -15.42
N THR A 173 -7.15 6.97 -15.27
CA THR A 173 -7.39 7.82 -14.10
C THR A 173 -8.87 8.04 -13.79
N VAL A 174 -9.74 8.14 -14.80
CA VAL A 174 -11.18 8.36 -14.61
C VAL A 174 -11.83 7.18 -13.90
N GLU A 175 -11.44 5.96 -14.26
CA GLU A 175 -11.97 4.75 -13.63
C GLU A 175 -11.52 4.58 -12.18
N ILE A 176 -10.25 4.90 -11.91
CA ILE A 176 -9.71 4.88 -10.55
C ILE A 176 -10.42 5.91 -9.69
N ILE A 177 -10.68 7.12 -10.23
CA ILE A 177 -11.42 8.17 -9.54
C ILE A 177 -12.89 7.79 -9.30
N ASP A 178 -13.54 7.06 -10.21
CA ASP A 178 -14.88 6.51 -9.99
C ASP A 178 -14.87 5.52 -8.82
N GLY A 179 -13.85 4.67 -8.78
CA GLY A 179 -13.53 3.84 -7.62
C GLY A 179 -14.38 2.58 -7.49
N VAL A 180 -15.12 2.20 -8.54
CA VAL A 180 -15.86 0.94 -8.62
C VAL A 180 -15.05 -0.08 -9.42
N PRO A 181 -14.53 -1.15 -8.78
CA PRO A 181 -13.76 -2.18 -9.46
C PRO A 181 -14.56 -2.89 -10.55
N ARG A 182 -13.91 -3.26 -11.65
CA ARG A 182 -14.55 -3.83 -12.86
C ARG A 182 -15.51 -5.00 -12.58
N ARG A 183 -15.14 -5.93 -11.69
CA ARG A 183 -15.97 -7.10 -11.33
C ARG A 183 -17.19 -6.78 -10.46
N PHE A 184 -17.26 -5.56 -9.95
CA PHE A 184 -18.33 -5.08 -9.08
C PHE A 184 -19.18 -3.99 -9.76
N ARG A 185 -18.97 -3.72 -11.05
CA ARG A 185 -19.80 -2.79 -11.85
C ARG A 185 -21.11 -3.43 -12.34
N SER A 186 -21.16 -4.76 -12.47
CA SER A 186 -22.34 -5.50 -12.93
C SER A 186 -22.93 -6.34 -11.80
N GLU A 187 -24.22 -6.69 -11.92
CA GLU A 187 -24.94 -7.51 -10.93
C GLU A 187 -24.44 -8.97 -10.87
N ILE A 188 -23.55 -9.38 -11.78
CA ILE A 188 -22.94 -10.71 -11.76
C ILE A 188 -21.75 -10.66 -10.80
N ASN A 189 -22.04 -10.92 -9.53
CA ASN A 189 -21.05 -11.00 -8.47
C ASN A 189 -20.09 -12.17 -8.76
N SER A 190 -18.94 -11.86 -9.35
CA SER A 190 -17.96 -12.84 -9.85
C SER A 190 -16.87 -13.20 -8.83
N CYS A 191 -17.09 -12.85 -7.55
CA CYS A 191 -16.20 -13.19 -6.47
C CYS A 191 -16.32 -14.68 -6.12
N PRO A 192 -15.21 -15.45 -6.09
CA PRO A 192 -15.25 -16.82 -5.59
C PRO A 192 -15.77 -16.84 -4.15
N GLU A 193 -16.70 -17.75 -3.85
CA GLU A 193 -17.40 -17.81 -2.56
C GLU A 193 -16.46 -17.76 -1.33
N PRO A 194 -15.32 -18.48 -1.30
CA PRO A 194 -14.41 -18.44 -0.15
C PRO A 194 -13.77 -17.06 0.11
N PHE A 195 -13.74 -16.18 -0.90
CA PHE A 195 -13.19 -14.82 -0.80
C PHE A 195 -14.28 -13.76 -0.59
N ALA A 196 -15.57 -14.12 -0.61
CA ALA A 196 -16.66 -13.15 -0.47
C ALA A 196 -16.60 -12.34 0.84
N PRO A 197 -16.30 -12.92 2.03
CA PRO A 197 -16.13 -12.16 3.26
C PRO A 197 -14.95 -11.16 3.18
N LEU A 198 -13.82 -11.61 2.62
CA LEU A 198 -12.64 -10.77 2.43
C LEU A 198 -12.94 -9.59 1.49
N MET A 199 -13.57 -9.86 0.35
CA MET A 199 -13.93 -8.80 -0.60
C MET A 199 -14.98 -7.85 -0.02
N ALA A 200 -15.89 -8.32 0.84
CA ALA A 200 -16.78 -7.42 1.56
C ALA A 200 -16.02 -6.46 2.50
N VAL A 201 -14.95 -6.92 3.17
CA VAL A 201 -14.06 -6.05 3.95
C VAL A 201 -13.34 -5.04 3.04
N VAL A 202 -12.74 -5.50 1.95
CA VAL A 202 -12.03 -4.64 0.97
C VAL A 202 -12.93 -3.52 0.47
N MET A 203 -14.14 -3.85 0.02
CA MET A 203 -15.08 -2.87 -0.55
C MET A 203 -15.63 -1.90 0.49
N LYS A 204 -15.83 -2.34 1.75
CA LYS A 204 -16.39 -1.50 2.82
C LYS A 204 -15.35 -0.63 3.53
N THR A 205 -14.08 -1.01 3.51
CA THR A 205 -13.04 -0.39 4.35
C THR A 205 -11.87 0.20 3.57
N MET A 206 -11.50 -0.39 2.43
CA MET A 206 -10.28 -0.03 1.69
C MET A 206 -10.57 0.70 0.38
N LEU A 207 -11.36 0.10 -0.52
CA LEU A 207 -11.76 0.68 -1.80
C LEU A 207 -12.95 1.64 -1.62
N VAL A 208 -12.84 2.53 -0.65
CA VAL A 208 -13.79 3.61 -0.36
C VAL A 208 -13.24 4.90 -0.93
N LYS A 209 -13.97 5.51 -1.88
CA LYS A 209 -13.52 6.71 -2.60
C LYS A 209 -13.17 7.88 -1.70
N ASP A 210 -14.02 8.16 -0.70
CA ASP A 210 -13.82 9.24 0.26
C ASP A 210 -12.80 8.82 1.34
N PRO A 211 -11.59 9.42 1.40
CA PRO A 211 -10.55 9.04 2.36
C PRO A 211 -10.93 9.33 3.82
N GLN A 212 -11.90 10.22 4.07
CA GLN A 212 -12.40 10.47 5.43
C GLN A 212 -13.26 9.32 5.94
N LYS A 213 -13.96 8.63 5.02
CA LYS A 213 -14.77 7.44 5.32
C LYS A 213 -13.99 6.13 5.19
N ARG A 214 -12.90 6.13 4.42
CA ARG A 214 -11.98 5.01 4.29
C ARG A 214 -11.39 4.68 5.66
N ALA A 215 -11.33 3.40 6.02
CA ALA A 215 -10.78 2.97 7.29
C ALA A 215 -9.28 3.29 7.40
N ASP A 216 -8.75 3.31 8.61
CA ASP A 216 -7.31 3.22 8.82
C ASP A 216 -6.87 1.75 8.95
N ILE A 217 -5.56 1.52 9.01
CA ILE A 217 -5.00 0.16 9.04
C ILE A 217 -5.43 -0.64 10.29
N PHE A 218 -5.68 0.04 11.42
CA PHE A 218 -6.06 -0.63 12.67
C PHE A 218 -7.51 -1.14 12.58
N THR A 219 -8.42 -0.32 12.05
CA THR A 219 -9.81 -0.75 11.77
C THR A 219 -9.87 -1.82 10.69
N VAL A 220 -9.01 -1.73 9.65
CA VAL A 220 -8.86 -2.79 8.65
C VAL A 220 -8.42 -4.10 9.31
N SER A 221 -7.39 -4.06 10.15
CA SER A 221 -6.88 -5.24 10.84
C SER A 221 -7.92 -5.88 11.77
N GLU A 222 -8.69 -5.06 12.50
CA GLU A 222 -9.81 -5.55 13.31
C GLU A 222 -10.91 -6.22 12.45
N ALA A 223 -11.26 -5.63 11.30
CA ALA A 223 -12.23 -6.25 10.40
C ALA A 223 -11.73 -7.59 9.82
N LEU A 224 -10.43 -7.68 9.49
CA LEU A 224 -9.80 -8.92 9.02
C LEU A 224 -9.74 -9.99 10.12
N SER A 225 -9.51 -9.62 11.38
CA SER A 225 -9.48 -10.58 12.49
C SER A 225 -10.84 -11.24 12.76
N GLN A 226 -11.96 -10.61 12.35
CA GLN A 226 -13.29 -11.21 12.47
C GLN A 226 -13.58 -12.30 11.43
N ILE A 227 -12.87 -12.29 10.31
CA ILE A 227 -13.06 -13.27 9.21
C ILE A 227 -11.88 -14.22 9.06
N THR A 228 -10.85 -14.05 9.89
CA THR A 228 -9.64 -14.87 9.92
C THR A 228 -9.33 -15.32 11.35
N LYS A 229 -8.22 -16.04 11.54
CA LYS A 229 -7.66 -16.32 12.87
C LYS A 229 -6.48 -15.39 13.19
N LEU A 230 -6.31 -14.30 12.44
CA LEU A 230 -5.21 -13.36 12.61
C LEU A 230 -5.48 -12.45 13.81
N ASP A 231 -4.42 -12.09 14.53
CA ASP A 231 -4.51 -11.13 15.61
C ASP A 231 -4.71 -9.71 15.07
N SER A 232 -5.58 -8.93 15.71
CA SER A 232 -5.78 -7.53 15.36
C SER A 232 -4.61 -6.66 15.84
N LEU A 233 -4.19 -5.70 15.01
CA LEU A 233 -3.21 -4.69 15.38
C LEU A 233 -3.69 -3.87 16.58
N THR A 234 -2.79 -3.62 17.52
CA THR A 234 -3.05 -2.68 18.61
C THR A 234 -2.89 -1.25 18.10
N ARG A 235 -3.94 -0.44 18.26
CA ARG A 235 -3.87 0.99 17.97
C ARG A 235 -2.91 1.68 18.96
N PRO A 236 -1.99 2.54 18.52
CA PRO A 236 -1.14 3.32 19.41
C PRO A 236 -1.98 4.17 20.37
N SER A 237 -1.50 4.34 21.61
CA SER A 237 -2.12 5.23 22.60
C SER A 237 -2.14 6.68 22.09
N GLU A 238 -3.12 7.48 22.56
CA GLU A 238 -3.20 8.90 22.25
C GLU A 238 -1.87 9.62 22.53
N GLY A 239 -1.44 10.51 21.61
CA GLY A 239 -0.17 11.24 21.72
C GLY A 239 0.79 11.11 20.53
N LEU A 240 0.40 10.47 19.42
CA LEU A 240 1.18 10.50 18.18
C LEU A 240 1.30 11.93 17.65
N GLU A 241 2.52 12.32 17.26
CA GLU A 241 2.71 13.56 16.50
C GLU A 241 1.91 13.49 15.20
N THR A 242 1.30 14.60 14.81
CA THR A 242 0.61 14.69 13.54
C THR A 242 1.62 14.84 12.41
N GLN A 243 1.32 14.22 11.26
CA GLN A 243 2.04 14.51 10.03
C GLN A 243 1.97 16.01 9.72
N ARG A 244 3.02 16.55 9.10
CA ARG A 244 3.08 17.97 8.73
C ARG A 244 2.52 18.17 7.31
N PRO A 245 1.84 19.29 7.02
CA PRO A 245 1.43 19.58 5.64
C PRO A 245 2.64 19.91 4.76
N ARG A 246 2.55 19.60 3.46
CA ARG A 246 3.54 20.00 2.45
C ARG A 246 3.52 21.52 2.18
N PHE A 247 2.34 22.15 2.31
CA PHE A 247 2.06 23.56 1.97
C PHE A 247 1.17 24.26 2.99
#